data_AF-A0AAU3U5T3-F1
#
_entry.id   AF-A0AAU3U5T3-F1
#
_cell.length_a   1.000
_cell.length_b   1.000
_cell.length_c   1.000
_cell.angle_alpha   90.00
_cell.angle_beta   90.00
_cell.angle_gamma   90.00
#
_symmetry.space_group_name_H-M   'P 1'
#
loop_
_entity.id
_entity.type
_entity.pdbx_description
1 polymer ?
#
loop_
_entity_poly.entity_id
_entity_poly.type
_entity_poly.pdbx_seq_one_letter_code
_entity_poly.pdbx_strand_id
1 'polypeptide(L)'
;MATRWTVTIDCAEPAKLAGFWALALGYAERPAPVGFGSWEEWLAHHGVPEDEWDEGAYLCDPEGVGPNISFLRVPEPKTAKNRVHLDVQVGGGRETPWELRWPRVAEAVERLTAAGATVVRREDLDGRPDHMLMADPEGNEFCLV
;
A
#
# COMPACT_ATOMS: atom_id res chain seq x y z
N MET A 1 -16.11 -4.24 -20.15
CA MET A 1 -15.47 -3.58 -18.99
C MET A 1 -14.43 -4.53 -18.43
N ALA A 2 -13.31 -4.00 -17.93
CA ALA A 2 -12.34 -4.83 -17.20
C ALA A 2 -12.92 -5.29 -15.86
N THR A 3 -12.51 -6.46 -15.39
CA THR A 3 -12.91 -7.00 -14.09
C THR A 3 -12.21 -6.23 -12.98
N ARG A 4 -12.95 -5.81 -11.95
CA ARG A 4 -12.35 -5.23 -10.74
C ARG A 4 -11.59 -6.29 -9.97
N TRP A 5 -10.47 -5.91 -9.37
CA TRP A 5 -9.61 -6.80 -8.61
C TRP A 5 -9.07 -6.09 -7.37
N THR A 6 -8.46 -6.86 -6.48
CA THR A 6 -7.91 -6.40 -5.20
C THR A 6 -6.61 -7.16 -4.96
N VAL A 7 -5.60 -6.49 -4.43
CA VAL A 7 -4.40 -7.15 -3.90
C VAL A 7 -4.53 -7.21 -2.38
N THR A 8 -4.13 -8.33 -1.80
CA THR A 8 -4.09 -8.52 -0.35
C THR A 8 -2.64 -8.70 0.08
N ILE A 9 -2.25 -8.01 1.14
CA ILE A 9 -0.93 -8.08 1.76
C ILE A 9 -1.11 -8.67 3.15
N ASP A 10 -0.44 -9.79 3.39
CA ASP A 10 -0.40 -10.41 4.71
C ASP A 10 0.58 -9.63 5.61
N CYS A 11 0.20 -9.43 6.87
CA CYS A 11 0.92 -8.56 7.80
C CYS A 11 0.64 -8.93 9.27
N ALA A 12 1.38 -8.35 10.20
CA ALA A 12 1.18 -8.48 11.64
C ALA A 12 0.24 -7.39 12.19
N GLU A 13 0.32 -6.16 11.67
CA GLU A 13 -0.43 -5.00 12.15
C GLU A 13 -1.26 -4.34 11.02
N PRO A 14 -2.45 -4.89 10.65
CA PRO A 14 -3.23 -4.42 9.50
C PRO A 14 -3.53 -2.93 9.49
N ALA A 15 -3.99 -2.36 10.61
CA ALA A 15 -4.35 -0.95 10.70
C ALA A 15 -3.15 -0.01 10.50
N LYS A 16 -1.98 -0.38 11.06
CA LYS A 16 -0.74 0.39 10.93
C LYS A 16 -0.24 0.35 9.48
N LEU A 17 -0.26 -0.82 8.86
CA LEU A 17 0.17 -0.99 7.48
C LEU A 17 -0.79 -0.29 6.51
N ALA A 18 -2.09 -0.36 6.74
CA ALA A 18 -3.08 0.40 6.00
C ALA A 18 -2.87 1.92 6.12
N GLY A 19 -2.57 2.44 7.32
CA GLY A 19 -2.26 3.86 7.50
C GLY A 19 -1.04 4.31 6.67
N PHE A 20 0.01 3.49 6.60
CA PHE A 20 1.17 3.75 5.75
C PHE A 20 0.78 3.77 4.25
N TRP A 21 0.05 2.76 3.78
CA TRP A 21 -0.31 2.65 2.37
C TRP A 21 -1.36 3.68 1.93
N ALA A 22 -2.25 4.11 2.83
CA ALA A 22 -3.16 5.23 2.60
C ALA A 22 -2.36 6.52 2.32
N LEU A 23 -1.32 6.81 3.12
CA LEU A 23 -0.42 7.94 2.88
C LEU A 23 0.36 7.79 1.57
N ALA A 24 0.85 6.58 1.26
CA ALA A 24 1.67 6.34 0.07
C ALA A 24 0.89 6.49 -1.24
N LEU A 25 -0.38 6.08 -1.25
CA LEU A 25 -1.22 6.04 -2.45
C LEU A 25 -2.23 7.18 -2.54
N GLY A 26 -2.43 7.94 -1.45
CA GLY A 26 -3.57 8.87 -1.33
C GLY A 26 -4.90 8.13 -1.24
N TYR A 27 -4.90 6.89 -0.78
CA TYR A 27 -6.10 6.07 -0.65
C TYR A 27 -6.83 6.38 0.65
N ALA A 28 -8.13 6.06 0.68
CA ALA A 28 -8.95 6.17 1.88
C ALA A 28 -9.29 4.78 2.42
N GLU A 29 -9.64 4.74 3.71
CA GLU A 29 -10.29 3.58 4.29
C GLU A 29 -11.56 3.26 3.51
N ARG A 30 -11.71 1.98 3.15
CA ARG A 30 -12.83 1.52 2.36
C ARG A 30 -14.08 1.52 3.25
N PRO A 31 -15.21 2.08 2.79
CA PRO A 31 -16.45 2.01 3.54
C PRO A 31 -16.95 0.56 3.65
N ALA A 32 -17.77 0.32 4.66
CA ALA A 32 -18.44 -0.95 4.85
C ALA A 32 -19.24 -1.36 3.59
N PRO A 33 -19.45 -2.68 3.37
CA PRO A 33 -20.26 -3.16 2.26
C PRO A 33 -21.66 -2.53 2.24
N VAL A 34 -22.21 -2.37 1.03
CA VAL A 34 -23.55 -1.79 0.82
C VAL A 34 -24.58 -2.55 1.64
N GLY A 35 -25.39 -1.80 2.40
CA GLY A 35 -26.41 -2.35 3.29
C GLY A 35 -26.02 -2.31 4.77
N PHE A 36 -24.79 -1.93 5.10
CA PHE A 36 -24.28 -1.84 6.47
C PHE A 36 -23.78 -0.43 6.76
N GLY A 37 -23.96 0.03 8.00
CA GLY A 37 -23.52 1.35 8.46
C GLY A 37 -22.05 1.41 8.86
N SER A 38 -21.46 0.26 9.22
CA SER A 38 -20.04 0.15 9.58
C SER A 38 -19.48 -1.25 9.32
N TRP A 39 -18.15 -1.39 9.42
CA TRP A 39 -17.49 -2.69 9.30
C TRP A 39 -17.87 -3.60 10.46
N GLU A 40 -17.97 -3.07 11.67
CA GLU A 40 -18.43 -3.79 12.87
C GLU A 40 -19.82 -4.40 12.67
N GLU A 41 -20.76 -3.64 12.08
CA GLU A 41 -22.09 -4.16 11.77
C GLU A 41 -22.04 -5.32 10.76
N TRP A 42 -21.21 -5.16 9.71
CA TRP A 42 -21.00 -6.21 8.70
C TRP A 42 -20.37 -7.47 9.32
N LEU A 43 -19.31 -7.32 10.10
CA LEU A 43 -18.62 -8.42 10.78
C LEU A 43 -19.54 -9.15 11.76
N ALA A 44 -20.29 -8.41 12.57
CA ALA A 44 -21.28 -8.97 13.49
C ALA A 44 -22.38 -9.75 12.74
N HIS A 45 -22.89 -9.21 11.64
CA HIS A 45 -23.89 -9.89 10.80
C HIS A 45 -23.38 -11.22 10.24
N HIS A 46 -22.08 -11.28 9.90
CA HIS A 46 -21.43 -12.48 9.40
C HIS A 46 -20.88 -13.41 10.50
N GLY A 47 -21.09 -13.07 11.78
CA GLY A 47 -20.71 -13.92 12.91
C GLY A 47 -19.21 -13.95 13.19
N VAL A 48 -18.46 -12.92 12.78
CA VAL A 48 -17.04 -12.78 13.11
C VAL A 48 -16.91 -12.35 14.58
N PRO A 49 -16.13 -13.08 15.41
CA PRO A 49 -15.86 -12.70 16.80
C PRO A 49 -15.28 -11.29 16.94
N GLU A 50 -15.66 -10.55 17.98
CA GLU A 50 -15.20 -9.17 18.20
C GLU A 50 -13.67 -9.04 18.33
N ASP A 51 -13.00 -10.07 18.86
CA ASP A 51 -11.54 -10.13 18.97
C ASP A 51 -10.82 -10.32 17.62
N GLU A 52 -11.57 -10.69 16.57
CA GLU A 52 -11.08 -10.81 15.19
C GLU A 52 -11.35 -9.54 14.34
N TRP A 53 -12.03 -8.52 14.87
CA TRP A 53 -12.43 -7.35 14.07
C TRP A 53 -11.23 -6.50 13.58
N ASP A 54 -10.11 -6.55 14.31
CA ASP A 54 -8.86 -5.86 13.96
C ASP A 54 -7.90 -6.74 13.12
N GLU A 55 -8.35 -7.88 12.61
CA GLU A 55 -7.54 -8.76 11.77
C GLU A 55 -7.46 -8.32 10.30
N GLY A 56 -8.25 -7.32 9.91
CA GLY A 56 -8.26 -6.79 8.55
C GLY A 56 -8.29 -5.28 8.48
N ALA A 57 -7.68 -4.72 7.43
CA ALA A 57 -7.85 -3.32 7.06
C ALA A 57 -7.96 -3.19 5.53
N TYR A 58 -8.81 -2.29 5.05
CA TYR A 58 -9.19 -2.23 3.64
C TYR A 58 -9.10 -0.81 3.12
N LEU A 59 -8.41 -0.61 2.00
CA LEU A 59 -8.26 0.67 1.34
C LEU A 59 -8.88 0.64 -0.06
N CYS A 60 -9.40 1.79 -0.48
CA CYS A 60 -9.83 2.02 -1.85
C CYS A 60 -9.35 3.38 -2.36
N ASP A 61 -9.20 3.47 -3.67
CA ASP A 61 -9.09 4.76 -4.36
C ASP A 61 -10.39 5.55 -4.12
N PRO A 62 -10.33 6.76 -3.54
CA PRO A 62 -11.49 7.62 -3.33
C PRO A 62 -12.26 7.95 -4.62
N GLU A 63 -11.59 7.98 -5.77
CA GLU A 63 -12.20 8.23 -7.08
C GLU A 63 -12.73 6.93 -7.73
N GLY A 64 -12.44 5.77 -7.13
CA GLY A 64 -12.89 4.47 -7.59
C GLY A 64 -12.27 4.00 -8.91
N VAL A 65 -11.13 4.58 -9.30
CA VAL A 65 -10.39 4.26 -10.53
C VAL A 65 -9.41 3.12 -10.29
N GLY A 66 -8.63 3.21 -9.21
CA GLY A 66 -7.62 2.24 -8.80
C GLY A 66 -8.19 0.94 -8.21
N PRO A 67 -7.38 -0.14 -8.14
CA PRO A 67 -7.75 -1.35 -7.43
C PRO A 67 -7.83 -1.11 -5.93
N ASN A 68 -8.58 -1.94 -5.21
CA ASN A 68 -8.51 -1.93 -3.74
C ASN A 68 -7.23 -2.62 -3.26
N ILE A 69 -6.83 -2.28 -2.03
CA ILE A 69 -5.79 -3.00 -1.28
C ILE A 69 -6.37 -3.45 0.05
N SER A 70 -6.08 -4.70 0.42
CA SER A 70 -6.44 -5.26 1.73
C SER A 70 -5.18 -5.65 2.50
N PHE A 71 -5.25 -5.56 3.82
CA PHE A 71 -4.22 -6.00 4.75
C PHE A 71 -4.85 -7.01 5.69
N LEU A 72 -4.30 -8.23 5.75
CA LEU A 72 -4.84 -9.29 6.60
C LEU A 72 -3.78 -9.74 7.60
N ARG A 73 -4.21 -9.96 8.83
CA ARG A 73 -3.35 -10.46 9.90
C ARG A 73 -2.98 -11.92 9.62
N VAL A 74 -1.69 -12.22 9.65
CA VAL A 74 -1.18 -13.59 9.71
C VAL A 74 -0.18 -13.72 10.86
N PRO A 75 -0.12 -14.88 11.54
CA PRO A 75 0.82 -15.08 12.64
C PRO A 75 2.27 -15.30 12.16
N GLU A 76 2.48 -15.72 10.92
CA GLU A 76 3.80 -16.00 10.38
C GLU A 76 4.54 -14.72 9.97
N PRO A 77 5.80 -14.53 10.42
CA PRO A 77 6.61 -13.44 9.92
C PRO A 77 7.01 -13.68 8.45
N LYS A 78 7.29 -12.59 7.73
CA LYS A 78 7.88 -12.66 6.37
C LYS A 78 9.22 -13.42 6.41
N THR A 79 9.32 -14.48 5.61
CA THR A 79 10.53 -15.35 5.56
C THR A 79 11.35 -15.18 4.28
N ALA A 80 10.78 -14.58 3.24
CA ALA A 80 11.43 -14.40 1.95
C ALA A 80 10.97 -13.11 1.27
N LYS A 81 11.58 -12.79 0.12
CA LYS A 81 11.16 -11.65 -0.72
C LYS A 81 9.75 -11.87 -1.29
N ASN A 82 8.96 -10.81 -1.36
CA ASN A 82 7.65 -10.85 -2.01
C ASN A 82 7.78 -11.21 -3.50
N ARG A 83 6.89 -12.09 -3.97
CA ARG A 83 6.83 -12.51 -5.39
C ARG A 83 5.88 -11.65 -6.23
N VAL A 84 5.22 -10.70 -5.56
CA VAL A 84 4.47 -9.59 -6.13
C VAL A 84 5.14 -8.32 -5.65
N HIS A 85 5.20 -7.32 -6.51
CA HIS A 85 5.84 -6.03 -6.29
C HIS A 85 4.79 -4.96 -6.62
N LEU A 86 4.73 -3.89 -5.83
CA LEU A 86 3.95 -2.69 -6.16
C LEU A 86 4.86 -1.54 -6.59
N ASP A 87 4.65 -1.00 -7.79
CA ASP A 87 5.30 0.21 -8.29
C ASP A 87 4.40 1.41 -8.01
N VAL A 88 4.81 2.28 -7.09
CA VAL A 88 4.11 3.52 -6.78
C VAL A 88 4.67 4.65 -7.65
N GLN A 89 3.85 5.12 -8.59
CA GLN A 89 4.24 6.07 -9.64
C GLN A 89 4.18 7.54 -9.17
N VAL A 90 4.90 7.87 -8.10
CA VAL A 90 4.97 9.23 -7.54
C VAL A 90 5.61 10.24 -8.50
N GLY A 91 6.40 9.76 -9.46
CA GLY A 91 7.07 10.57 -10.46
C GLY A 91 6.14 11.12 -11.56
N GLY A 92 4.93 10.56 -11.70
CA GLY A 92 4.01 10.87 -12.80
C GLY A 92 4.35 10.11 -14.09
N GLY A 93 4.84 8.87 -13.97
CA GLY A 93 5.08 7.98 -15.11
C GLY A 93 6.40 8.21 -15.85
N ARG A 94 6.70 7.29 -16.78
CA ARG A 94 7.95 7.27 -17.56
C ARG A 94 7.98 8.34 -18.66
N GLU A 95 6.82 8.85 -19.03
CA GLU A 95 6.60 9.95 -19.95
C GLU A 95 6.98 11.31 -19.35
N THR A 96 7.03 11.42 -18.02
CA THR A 96 7.47 12.66 -17.35
C THR A 96 9.00 12.79 -17.43
N PRO A 97 9.53 13.96 -17.86
CA PRO A 97 10.97 14.22 -17.89
C PRO A 97 11.64 13.96 -16.55
N TRP A 98 12.86 13.40 -16.58
CA TRP A 98 13.58 13.00 -15.37
C TRP A 98 13.76 14.15 -14.38
N GLU A 99 14.00 15.35 -14.88
CA GLU A 99 14.21 16.58 -14.11
C GLU A 99 12.98 16.98 -13.28
N LEU A 100 11.79 16.52 -13.68
CA LEU A 100 10.53 16.70 -12.94
C LEU A 100 10.18 15.45 -12.12
N ARG A 101 10.50 14.26 -12.64
CA ARG A 101 10.19 12.97 -12.03
C ARG A 101 11.00 12.73 -10.76
N TRP A 102 12.33 12.89 -10.84
CA TRP A 102 13.24 12.53 -9.76
C TRP A 102 13.04 13.36 -8.48
N PRO A 103 12.84 14.69 -8.53
CA PRO A 103 12.54 15.45 -7.32
C PRO A 103 11.28 14.96 -6.59
N ARG A 104 10.24 14.55 -7.32
CA ARG A 104 9.01 13.98 -6.74
C ARG A 104 9.26 12.62 -6.08
N VAL A 105 10.06 11.78 -6.72
CA VAL A 105 10.49 10.50 -6.14
C VAL A 105 11.27 10.76 -4.85
N ALA A 106 12.24 11.68 -4.85
CA ALA A 106 13.03 12.02 -3.67
C ALA A 106 12.16 12.56 -2.52
N GLU A 107 11.22 13.47 -2.80
CA GLU A 107 10.27 13.98 -1.80
C GLU A 107 9.40 12.85 -1.22
N ALA A 108 8.91 11.95 -2.07
CA ALA A 108 8.14 10.80 -1.62
C ALA A 108 8.98 9.84 -0.76
N VAL A 109 10.26 9.63 -1.06
CA VAL A 109 11.17 8.83 -0.22
C VAL A 109 11.25 9.43 1.17
N GLU A 110 11.48 10.75 1.28
CA GLU A 110 11.57 11.43 2.58
C GLU A 110 10.27 11.29 3.38
N ARG A 111 9.13 11.57 2.73
CA ARG A 111 7.80 11.45 3.34
C ARG A 111 7.51 10.04 3.83
N LEU A 112 7.78 9.02 3.03
CA LEU A 112 7.49 7.62 3.39
C LEU A 112 8.48 7.07 4.41
N THR A 113 9.74 7.51 4.39
CA THR A 113 10.71 7.17 5.43
C THR A 113 10.27 7.74 6.78
N ALA A 114 9.77 8.98 6.81
CA ALA A 114 9.19 9.56 8.03
C ALA A 114 7.95 8.80 8.54
N ALA A 115 7.25 8.07 7.66
CA ALA A 115 6.12 7.22 7.99
C ALA A 115 6.51 5.77 8.35
N GLY A 116 7.82 5.46 8.43
CA GLY A 116 8.33 4.15 8.87
C GLY A 116 8.80 3.23 7.75
N ALA A 117 8.79 3.65 6.49
CA ALA A 117 9.43 2.88 5.41
C ALA A 117 10.97 2.91 5.54
N THR A 118 11.61 1.90 4.96
CA THR A 118 13.07 1.81 4.87
C THR A 118 13.52 1.88 3.42
N VAL A 119 14.56 2.67 3.13
CA VAL A 119 15.25 2.63 1.84
C VAL A 119 16.07 1.36 1.75
N VAL A 120 15.75 0.48 0.81
CA VAL A 120 16.48 -0.77 0.58
C VAL A 120 17.62 -0.56 -0.41
N ARG A 121 17.32 0.06 -1.57
CA ARG A 121 18.31 0.31 -2.62
C ARG A 121 17.84 1.42 -3.57
N ARG A 122 18.79 2.23 -4.03
CA ARG A 122 18.59 3.11 -5.19
C ARG A 122 18.99 2.36 -6.45
N GLU A 123 18.15 2.44 -7.48
CA GLU A 123 18.44 1.88 -8.79
C GLU A 123 18.79 3.01 -9.75
N ASP A 124 19.88 2.82 -10.51
CA ASP A 124 20.38 3.79 -11.48
C ASP A 124 20.14 3.26 -12.91
N LEU A 125 19.76 4.16 -13.82
CA LEU A 125 19.60 3.90 -15.24
C LEU A 125 20.32 4.99 -16.04
N ASP A 126 21.16 4.61 -16.99
CA ASP A 126 21.96 5.53 -17.82
C ASP A 126 22.78 6.56 -17.02
N GLY A 127 23.34 6.12 -15.88
CA GLY A 127 24.21 6.94 -15.03
C GLY A 127 23.47 7.95 -14.15
N ARG A 128 22.15 7.89 -14.05
CA ARG A 128 21.33 8.71 -13.14
C ARG A 128 20.38 7.86 -12.30
N PRO A 129 19.96 8.34 -11.12
CA PRO A 129 18.94 7.66 -10.33
C PRO A 129 17.63 7.48 -11.09
N ASP A 130 17.06 6.30 -11.01
CA ASP A 130 15.84 5.94 -11.72
C ASP A 130 14.65 5.73 -10.79
N HIS A 131 14.78 4.83 -9.83
CA HIS A 131 13.71 4.51 -8.87
C HIS A 131 14.32 4.05 -7.55
N MET A 132 13.49 4.01 -6.52
CA MET A 132 13.89 3.61 -5.18
C MET A 132 13.16 2.34 -4.78
N LEU A 133 13.92 1.28 -4.51
CA LEU A 133 13.39 0.11 -3.82
C LEU A 133 13.30 0.45 -2.33
N MET A 134 12.09 0.42 -1.80
CA MET A 134 11.78 0.65 -0.40
C MET A 134 11.09 -0.57 0.20
N ALA A 135 11.05 -0.64 1.51
CA ALA A 135 10.24 -1.59 2.26
C ALA A 135 9.30 -0.82 3.18
N ASP A 136 8.05 -1.26 3.27
CA ASP A 136 7.07 -0.69 4.20
C ASP A 136 7.44 -1.01 5.67
N PRO A 137 6.69 -0.52 6.67
CA PRO A 137 7.01 -0.75 8.09
C PRO A 137 7.14 -2.22 8.51
N GLU A 138 6.63 -3.16 7.71
CA GLU A 138 6.71 -4.61 7.97
C GLU A 138 7.69 -5.34 7.05
N GLY A 139 8.43 -4.61 6.21
CA GLY A 139 9.47 -5.18 5.36
C GLY A 139 8.96 -5.69 4.00
N ASN A 140 7.74 -5.36 3.60
CA ASN A 140 7.24 -5.67 2.26
C ASN A 140 7.84 -4.71 1.24
N GLU A 141 8.46 -5.26 0.20
CA GLU A 141 9.18 -4.46 -0.78
C GLU A 141 8.25 -3.81 -1.82
N PHE A 142 8.49 -2.53 -2.14
CA PHE A 142 7.81 -1.77 -3.18
C PHE A 142 8.77 -0.78 -3.85
N CYS A 143 8.47 -0.32 -5.07
CA CYS A 143 9.27 0.69 -5.76
C CYS A 143 8.57 2.04 -5.80
N LEU A 144 9.34 3.12 -5.61
CA LEU A 144 8.92 4.49 -5.96
C LEU A 144 9.50 4.87 -7.32
N VAL A 145 8.63 5.15 -8.29
CA VAL A 145 8.97 5.32 -9.71
C VAL A 145 8.56 6.69 -10.26
#